data_AF-A0A5D0VYE9-F1
#
_entry.id   AF-A0A5D0VYE9-F1
#
_cell.length_a   1.000
_cell.length_b   1.000
_cell.length_c   1.000
_cell.angle_alpha   90.00
_cell.angle_beta   90.00
_cell.angle_gamma   90.00
#
_symmetry.space_group_name_H-M   'P 1'
#
loop_
_entity.id
_entity.type
_entity.pdbx_description
1 polymer ?
#
loop_
_entity_poly.entity_id
_entity_poly.type
_entity_poly.pdbx_seq_one_letter_code
_entity_poly.pdbx_strand_id
1 'polypeptide(L)'
;MRLKNVVKAALLASLLGSGSAVAEDWSREAILKFDTREVLGALEDALVVHDEIPTLEESTFIGRDQGDAEADLDELVEDAMSLFESEAINDLRTQYRELEERIEEQKKNLSEYRSERVLAVEDGRSLRTQLMPGDTLKSYVAVTKADYDMLIEASENNIEAYEEEKARTMTQMSQALNAIGVDLDSDQLEAMMSSVVGDDIVSMSVVFNAIKDMTTQLAELTQSSGEDLAHAKKYYGMVVVLHRIMAHMQASFIADVDETYLPKLTQYRDNAQSNIEESRDLISEGGNEETLENNIESNKLTIRVIELYADMLEGQRDKVAAAHEVTVREMKVADNTYRTVSLSSSVVSMIREGANTFDQLISLQMPDIREFQNEEVREEFRNLTERLAL
;
A
#
# COMPACT_ATOMS: atom_id res chain seq x y z
N MET A 1 -69.74 -24.76 0.88
CA MET A 1 -70.26 -24.27 2.17
C MET A 1 -69.08 -24.19 3.14
N ARG A 2 -68.63 -22.96 3.44
CA ARG A 2 -67.86 -22.46 4.60
C ARG A 2 -66.50 -23.12 4.94
N LEU A 3 -65.35 -22.43 4.76
CA LEU A 3 -64.70 -21.41 5.65
C LEU A 3 -64.29 -22.03 7.00
N LYS A 4 -63.05 -22.02 7.51
CA LYS A 4 -62.00 -20.97 7.61
C LYS A 4 -60.69 -21.57 8.20
N ASN A 5 -59.55 -20.91 7.91
CA ASN A 5 -58.32 -20.69 8.73
C ASN A 5 -57.11 -20.71 7.78
N VAL A 6 -56.70 -19.62 7.12
CA VAL A 6 -55.91 -18.46 7.62
C VAL A 6 -54.94 -18.80 8.75
N VAL A 7 -53.68 -19.08 8.38
CA VAL A 7 -52.49 -18.67 9.13
C VAL A 7 -51.49 -18.12 8.11
N LYS A 8 -51.06 -16.88 8.35
CA LYS A 8 -49.98 -16.18 7.66
C LYS A 8 -48.66 -16.93 7.92
N ALA A 9 -47.91 -17.24 6.87
CA ALA A 9 -46.48 -17.49 6.95
C ALA A 9 -45.79 -16.46 6.04
N ALA A 10 -45.13 -15.52 6.69
CA ALA A 10 -44.21 -14.57 6.11
C ALA A 10 -42.78 -15.11 6.28
N LEU A 11 -41.88 -14.71 5.37
CA LEU A 11 -40.43 -14.97 5.33
C LEU A 11 -40.02 -16.44 5.08
N LEU A 12 -39.00 -16.76 4.27
CA LEU A 12 -37.95 -15.95 3.64
C LEU A 12 -37.93 -16.22 2.13
N ALA A 13 -37.91 -15.14 1.36
CA ALA A 13 -37.36 -15.17 0.02
C ALA A 13 -35.88 -15.56 0.14
N SER A 14 -35.53 -16.70 -0.44
CA SER A 14 -34.15 -17.04 -0.78
C SER A 14 -33.60 -15.92 -1.66
N LEU A 15 -32.80 -15.03 -1.05
CA LEU A 15 -31.79 -14.26 -1.75
C LEU A 15 -30.71 -15.23 -2.23
N LEU A 16 -31.05 -16.04 -3.24
CA LEU A 16 -30.09 -16.35 -4.27
C LEU A 16 -29.87 -15.02 -5.00
N GLY A 17 -28.95 -14.22 -4.45
CA GLY A 17 -28.28 -13.22 -5.24
C GLY A 17 -27.59 -13.97 -6.36
N SER A 18 -28.31 -14.14 -7.47
CA SER A 18 -27.70 -14.05 -8.79
C SER A 18 -27.03 -12.68 -8.83
N GLY A 19 -25.80 -12.61 -8.31
CA GLY A 19 -24.86 -11.58 -8.67
C GLY A 19 -24.73 -11.70 -10.18
N SER A 20 -25.53 -10.94 -10.90
CA SER A 20 -25.17 -10.49 -12.22
C SER A 20 -23.75 -9.98 -12.07
N ALA A 21 -22.78 -10.72 -12.63
CA ALA A 21 -21.42 -10.26 -12.82
C ALA A 21 -21.53 -8.99 -13.66
N VAL A 22 -21.70 -7.86 -12.98
CA VAL A 22 -21.22 -6.59 -13.51
C VAL A 22 -19.74 -6.87 -13.68
N ALA A 23 -19.26 -6.90 -14.93
CA ALA A 23 -17.84 -6.98 -15.16
C ALA A 23 -17.22 -5.83 -14.36
N GLU A 24 -16.45 -6.14 -13.32
CA GLU A 24 -15.72 -5.13 -12.57
C GLU A 24 -14.90 -4.33 -13.57
N ASP A 25 -15.05 -3.00 -13.51
CA ASP A 25 -14.30 -2.11 -14.36
C ASP A 25 -12.88 -2.03 -13.83
N TRP A 26 -11.99 -2.87 -14.38
CA TRP A 26 -10.56 -2.84 -14.11
C TRP A 26 -9.84 -1.79 -14.97
N SER A 27 -10.46 -0.65 -15.28
CA SER A 27 -9.74 0.45 -15.92
C SER A 27 -8.70 1.05 -14.97
N ARG A 28 -7.59 1.58 -15.52
CA ARG A 28 -6.57 2.28 -14.72
C ARG A 28 -7.18 3.38 -13.84
N GLU A 29 -8.16 4.11 -14.38
CA GLU A 29 -8.87 5.19 -13.70
C GLU A 29 -9.75 4.68 -12.55
N ALA A 30 -10.37 3.51 -12.69
CA ALA A 30 -11.16 2.90 -11.62
C ALA A 30 -10.27 2.38 -10.48
N ILE A 31 -9.09 1.84 -10.81
CA ILE A 31 -8.17 1.25 -9.83
C ILE A 31 -7.38 2.31 -9.09
N LEU A 32 -6.85 3.31 -9.80
CA LEU A 32 -6.09 4.43 -9.24
C LEU A 32 -7.01 5.62 -8.96
N LYS A 33 -8.13 5.36 -8.30
CA LYS A 33 -9.12 6.38 -7.97
C LYS A 33 -8.85 6.94 -6.58
N PHE A 34 -8.15 8.07 -6.53
CA PHE A 34 -7.92 8.86 -5.31
C PHE A 34 -8.43 10.29 -5.47
N ASP A 35 -8.74 10.97 -4.37
CA ASP A 35 -9.08 12.40 -4.42
C ASP A 35 -7.82 13.23 -4.66
N THR A 36 -7.62 13.64 -5.91
CA THR A 36 -6.50 14.48 -6.32
C THR A 36 -6.35 15.73 -5.45
N ARG A 37 -7.44 16.34 -4.97
CA ARG A 37 -7.34 17.56 -4.15
C ARG A 37 -6.83 17.25 -2.76
N GLU A 38 -7.26 16.14 -2.18
CA GLU A 38 -6.80 15.68 -0.88
C GLU A 38 -5.30 15.35 -0.94
N VAL A 39 -4.89 14.59 -1.97
CA VAL A 39 -3.48 14.31 -2.22
C VAL A 39 -2.67 15.60 -2.38
N LEU A 40 -3.12 16.54 -3.21
CA LEU A 40 -2.42 17.82 -3.39
C LEU A 40 -2.33 18.62 -2.08
N GLY A 41 -3.33 18.53 -1.19
CA GLY A 41 -3.29 19.12 0.14
C GLY A 41 -2.22 18.49 1.01
N ALA A 42 -2.20 17.16 1.11
CA ALA A 42 -1.20 16.43 1.90
C ALA A 42 0.24 16.68 1.39
N LEU A 43 0.44 16.73 0.07
CA LEU A 43 1.74 17.07 -0.52
C LEU A 43 2.16 18.51 -0.22
N GLU A 44 1.21 19.44 -0.11
CA GLU A 44 1.49 20.83 0.26
C GLU A 44 1.87 20.95 1.74
N ASP A 45 1.18 20.25 2.63
CA ASP A 45 1.50 20.23 4.06
C ASP A 45 2.90 19.64 4.31
N ALA A 46 3.23 18.52 3.65
CA ALA A 46 4.57 17.94 3.68
C ALA A 46 5.62 18.90 3.11
N LEU A 47 5.31 19.63 2.03
CA LEU A 47 6.23 20.60 1.44
C LEU A 47 6.52 21.78 2.40
N VAL A 48 5.56 22.19 3.23
CA VAL A 48 5.78 23.24 4.24
C VAL A 48 6.85 22.81 5.24
N VAL A 49 6.77 21.57 5.76
CA VAL A 49 7.78 21.03 6.68
C VAL A 49 9.12 20.83 5.96
N HIS A 50 9.09 20.38 4.70
CA HIS A 50 10.30 20.25 3.88
C HIS A 50 11.05 21.59 3.72
N ASP A 51 10.34 22.68 3.48
CA ASP A 51 10.91 24.04 3.38
C ASP A 51 11.43 24.55 4.75
N GLU A 52 10.87 24.08 5.87
CA GLU A 52 11.26 24.46 7.23
C GLU A 52 12.62 23.85 7.63
N ILE A 53 12.85 22.56 7.36
CA ILE A 53 14.04 21.81 7.78
C ILE A 53 15.37 22.57 7.57
N PRO A 54 15.71 23.10 6.38
CA PRO A 54 16.99 23.78 6.17
C PRO A 54 17.14 25.10 6.95
N THR A 55 16.07 25.60 7.57
CA THR A 55 16.08 26.82 8.40
C THR A 55 16.33 26.53 9.89
N LEU A 56 16.21 25.26 10.31
CA LEU A 56 16.39 24.81 11.68
C LEU A 56 17.86 24.46 11.98
N GLU A 57 18.23 24.52 13.26
CA GLU A 57 19.53 24.02 13.72
C GLU A 57 19.57 22.49 13.68
N GLU A 58 20.75 21.90 13.41
CA GLU A 58 20.91 20.43 13.33
C GLU A 58 20.49 19.72 14.61
N SER A 59 20.74 20.32 15.78
CA SER A 59 20.29 19.79 17.07
C SER A 59 20.15 20.90 18.09
N THR A 60 19.06 20.87 18.86
CA THR A 60 18.82 21.84 19.94
C THR A 60 18.43 21.15 21.25
N PHE A 61 18.81 21.74 22.38
CA PHE A 61 18.39 21.25 23.71
C PHE A 61 16.99 21.73 24.10
N ILE A 62 16.55 22.85 23.54
CA ILE A 62 15.24 23.46 23.75
C ILE A 62 14.79 24.04 22.43
N GLY A 63 13.65 23.57 21.93
CA GLY A 63 13.11 24.01 20.64
C GLY A 63 12.94 22.83 19.69
N ARG A 64 12.50 23.13 18.48
CA ARG A 64 12.39 22.19 17.36
C ARG A 64 13.72 22.18 16.62
N ASP A 65 14.29 21.00 16.40
CA ASP A 65 15.47 20.83 15.56
C ASP A 65 15.15 20.13 14.24
N GLN A 66 16.17 19.94 13.39
CA GLN A 66 16.01 19.24 12.12
C GLN A 66 15.51 17.80 12.30
N GLY A 67 15.92 17.10 13.37
CA GLY A 67 15.47 15.74 13.63
C GLY A 67 13.98 15.67 13.94
N ASP A 68 13.48 16.60 14.76
CA ASP A 68 12.04 16.71 15.03
C ASP A 68 11.24 16.99 13.74
N ALA A 69 11.74 17.89 12.89
CA ALA A 69 11.06 18.24 11.64
C ALA A 69 11.11 17.13 10.59
N GLU A 70 12.19 16.36 10.52
CA GLU A 70 12.29 15.18 9.66
C GLU A 70 11.29 14.10 10.09
N ALA A 71 11.12 13.88 11.40
CA ALA A 71 10.14 12.93 11.92
C ALA A 71 8.69 13.34 11.58
N ASP A 72 8.34 14.61 11.76
CA ASP A 72 7.02 15.12 11.36
C ASP A 72 6.79 15.01 9.85
N LEU A 73 7.84 15.25 9.05
CA LEU A 73 7.74 15.10 7.60
C LEU A 73 7.54 13.64 7.20
N ASP A 74 8.18 12.69 7.88
CA ASP A 74 7.98 11.26 7.64
C ASP A 74 6.54 10.84 7.97
N GLU A 75 5.93 11.36 9.06
CA GLU A 75 4.50 11.14 9.37
C GLU A 75 3.59 11.68 8.26
N LEU A 76 3.82 12.92 7.79
CA LEU A 76 3.05 13.50 6.68
C LEU A 76 3.23 12.74 5.37
N VAL A 77 4.41 12.16 5.15
CA VAL A 77 4.73 11.32 3.99
C VAL A 77 3.95 10.01 4.06
N GLU A 78 3.82 9.39 5.23
CA GLU A 78 2.99 8.20 5.44
C GLU A 78 1.50 8.48 5.24
N ASP A 79 1.01 9.59 5.80
CA ASP A 79 -0.38 10.04 5.60
C ASP A 79 -0.67 10.25 4.11
N ALA A 80 0.22 10.96 3.40
CA ALA A 80 0.10 11.18 1.96
C ALA A 80 0.18 9.86 1.16
N MET A 81 1.00 8.90 1.61
CA MET A 81 1.10 7.58 1.00
C MET A 81 -0.22 6.81 1.07
N SER A 82 -0.92 6.86 2.21
CA SER A 82 -2.18 6.16 2.42
C SER A 82 -3.28 6.61 1.45
N LEU A 83 -3.23 7.87 0.99
CA LEU A 83 -4.16 8.41 0.00
C LEU A 83 -3.99 7.81 -1.41
N PHE A 84 -2.85 7.16 -1.68
CA PHE A 84 -2.59 6.47 -2.95
C PHE A 84 -3.00 5.00 -2.96
N GLU A 85 -3.49 4.48 -1.83
CA GLU A 85 -3.98 3.11 -1.78
C GLU A 85 -5.22 2.91 -2.65
N SER A 86 -5.34 1.71 -3.23
CA SER A 86 -6.50 1.34 -4.05
C SER A 86 -7.45 0.49 -3.24
N GLU A 87 -8.66 1.00 -3.00
CA GLU A 87 -9.74 0.25 -2.31
C GLU A 87 -10.01 -1.08 -3.02
N ALA A 88 -10.09 -1.06 -4.35
CA ALA A 88 -10.31 -2.24 -5.18
C ALA A 88 -9.25 -3.34 -4.99
N ILE A 89 -7.96 -2.98 -5.03
CA ILE A 89 -6.87 -3.96 -4.85
C ILE A 89 -6.80 -4.42 -3.39
N ASN A 90 -7.05 -3.52 -2.45
CA ASN A 90 -7.10 -3.85 -1.03
C ASN A 90 -8.23 -4.86 -0.74
N ASP A 91 -9.43 -4.65 -1.28
CA ASP A 91 -10.58 -5.54 -1.13
C ASP A 91 -10.27 -6.95 -1.66
N LEU A 92 -9.66 -7.04 -2.85
CA LEU A 92 -9.25 -8.33 -3.43
C LEU A 92 -8.19 -9.02 -2.56
N ARG A 93 -7.23 -8.26 -2.02
CA ARG A 93 -6.21 -8.79 -1.11
C ARG A 93 -6.83 -9.30 0.20
N THR A 94 -7.73 -8.52 0.80
CA THR A 94 -8.45 -8.93 2.02
C THR A 94 -9.28 -10.18 1.76
N GLN A 95 -10.02 -10.24 0.64
CA GLN A 95 -10.78 -11.43 0.26
C GLN A 95 -9.85 -12.65 0.09
N TYR A 96 -8.69 -12.49 -0.55
CA TYR A 96 -7.70 -13.56 -0.67
C TYR A 96 -7.26 -14.10 0.70
N ARG A 97 -6.90 -13.22 1.64
CA ARG A 97 -6.48 -13.60 2.99
C ARG A 97 -7.59 -14.27 3.79
N GLU A 98 -8.82 -13.74 3.71
CA GLU A 98 -9.99 -14.38 4.35
C GLU A 98 -10.24 -15.79 3.80
N LEU A 99 -10.05 -16.01 2.50
CA LEU A 99 -10.20 -17.32 1.88
C LEU A 99 -9.10 -18.28 2.36
N GLU A 100 -7.84 -17.84 2.46
CA GLU A 100 -6.76 -18.63 3.05
C GLU A 100 -7.07 -19.06 4.49
N GLU A 101 -7.53 -18.13 5.33
CA GLU A 101 -7.90 -18.41 6.71
C GLU A 101 -9.05 -19.42 6.80
N ARG A 102 -10.10 -19.27 5.97
CA ARG A 102 -11.23 -20.21 5.92
C ARG A 102 -10.80 -21.59 5.45
N ILE A 103 -9.89 -21.69 4.47
CA ILE A 103 -9.34 -22.96 3.99
C ILE A 103 -8.57 -23.65 5.13
N GLU A 104 -7.70 -22.94 5.83
CA GLU A 104 -6.94 -23.50 6.95
C GLU A 104 -7.84 -23.92 8.12
N GLU A 105 -8.89 -23.15 8.42
CA GLU A 105 -9.90 -23.54 9.41
C GLU A 105 -10.62 -24.83 9.00
N GLN A 106 -11.04 -24.96 7.74
CA GLN A 106 -11.67 -26.19 7.24
C GLN A 106 -10.72 -27.39 7.25
N LYS A 107 -9.44 -27.20 6.92
CA LYS A 107 -8.42 -28.27 7.02
C LYS A 107 -8.22 -28.73 8.47
N LYS A 108 -8.23 -27.80 9.42
CA LYS A 108 -8.18 -28.12 10.86
C LYS A 108 -9.41 -28.93 11.28
N ASN A 109 -10.61 -28.45 10.94
CA ASN A 109 -11.86 -29.16 11.21
C ASN A 109 -11.87 -30.56 10.59
N LEU A 110 -11.38 -30.71 9.35
CA LEU A 110 -11.24 -31.98 8.67
C LEU A 110 -10.34 -32.96 9.43
N SER A 111 -9.20 -32.49 9.95
CA SER A 111 -8.31 -33.28 10.80
C SER A 111 -9.01 -33.74 12.09
N GLU A 112 -9.71 -32.82 12.76
CA GLU A 112 -10.48 -33.11 13.98
C GLU A 112 -11.60 -34.13 13.70
N TYR A 113 -12.41 -33.94 12.67
CA TYR A 113 -13.49 -34.86 12.30
C TYR A 113 -12.96 -36.23 11.91
N ARG A 114 -11.82 -36.32 11.20
CA ARG A 114 -11.18 -37.59 10.87
C ARG A 114 -10.71 -38.31 12.14
N SER A 115 -10.17 -37.59 13.12
CA SER A 115 -9.80 -38.14 14.42
C SER A 115 -11.01 -38.66 15.19
N GLU A 116 -12.05 -37.83 15.37
CA GLU A 116 -13.27 -38.19 16.10
C GLU A 116 -14.02 -39.35 15.45
N ARG A 117 -14.02 -39.43 14.11
CA ARG A 117 -14.58 -40.56 13.37
C ARG A 117 -13.95 -41.91 13.74
N VAL A 118 -12.64 -41.95 14.03
CA VAL A 118 -11.97 -43.20 14.46
C VAL A 118 -12.52 -43.67 15.81
N LEU A 119 -12.87 -42.74 16.68
CA LEU A 119 -13.41 -42.99 18.02
C LEU A 119 -14.92 -43.24 18.03
N ALA A 120 -15.63 -42.85 16.96
CA ALA A 120 -17.08 -42.91 16.87
C ALA A 120 -17.64 -44.34 16.69
N VAL A 121 -18.86 -44.55 17.19
CA VAL A 121 -19.58 -45.82 17.07
C VAL A 121 -20.01 -46.12 15.62
N GLU A 122 -19.93 -47.40 15.24
CA GLU A 122 -20.47 -47.92 13.97
C GLU A 122 -21.99 -48.00 14.05
N ASP A 123 -22.64 -46.85 13.89
CA ASP A 123 -24.09 -46.76 13.77
C ASP A 123 -24.46 -45.82 12.61
N GLY A 124 -25.71 -45.91 12.14
CA GLY A 124 -26.24 -45.00 11.12
C GLY A 124 -26.33 -43.55 11.62
N ARG A 125 -26.58 -42.58 10.72
CA ARG A 125 -26.65 -41.15 11.09
C ARG A 125 -27.58 -40.92 12.28
N SER A 126 -27.13 -40.11 13.23
CA SER A 126 -27.90 -39.77 14.42
C SER A 126 -29.10 -38.91 14.04
N LEU A 127 -30.28 -39.26 14.56
CA LEU A 127 -31.51 -38.47 14.43
C LEU A 127 -31.32 -37.01 14.91
N ARG A 128 -30.42 -36.78 15.88
CA ARG A 128 -30.12 -35.42 16.38
C ARG A 128 -29.36 -34.61 15.35
N THR A 129 -28.34 -35.20 14.73
CA THR A 129 -27.55 -34.58 13.65
C THR A 129 -28.42 -34.27 12.44
N GLN A 130 -29.34 -35.17 12.09
CA GLN A 130 -30.24 -34.99 10.95
C GLN A 130 -31.20 -33.78 11.10
N LEU A 131 -31.51 -33.38 12.34
CA LEU A 131 -32.44 -32.29 12.63
C LEU A 131 -31.74 -30.93 12.83
N MET A 132 -30.40 -30.88 12.91
CA MET A 132 -29.66 -29.64 13.12
C MET A 132 -29.35 -28.90 11.80
N PRO A 133 -29.63 -27.60 11.71
CA PRO A 133 -29.32 -26.80 10.52
C PRO A 133 -27.84 -26.35 10.51
N GLY A 134 -27.21 -26.38 9.33
CA GLY A 134 -25.82 -25.94 9.17
C GLY A 134 -24.80 -26.89 9.80
N ASP A 135 -23.55 -26.83 9.33
CA ASP A 135 -22.55 -27.82 9.71
C ASP A 135 -21.96 -27.58 11.10
N THR A 136 -21.91 -26.32 11.53
CA THR A 136 -21.50 -25.93 12.89
C THR A 136 -22.40 -26.54 13.97
N LEU A 137 -23.73 -26.54 13.80
CA LEU A 137 -24.63 -27.12 14.80
C LEU A 137 -24.65 -28.65 14.74
N LYS A 138 -24.42 -29.23 13.56
CA LYS A 138 -24.29 -30.67 13.39
C LYS A 138 -23.03 -31.21 14.08
N SER A 139 -21.91 -30.49 14.04
CA SER A 139 -20.67 -30.93 14.69
C SER A 139 -20.82 -31.12 16.21
N TYR A 140 -21.59 -30.26 16.89
CA TYR A 140 -21.86 -30.39 18.33
C TYR A 140 -22.69 -31.61 18.73
N VAL A 141 -23.42 -32.23 17.79
CA VAL A 141 -24.31 -33.37 18.05
C VAL A 141 -23.87 -34.65 17.34
N ALA A 142 -22.78 -34.59 16.57
CA ALA A 142 -22.21 -35.71 15.84
C ALA A 142 -21.67 -36.76 16.83
N VAL A 143 -22.11 -38.00 16.66
CA VAL A 143 -21.72 -39.11 17.55
C VAL A 143 -21.43 -40.42 16.81
N THR A 144 -21.83 -40.52 15.54
CA THR A 144 -21.69 -41.73 14.73
C THR A 144 -20.67 -41.55 13.62
N LYS A 145 -20.06 -42.64 13.13
CA LYS A 145 -19.17 -42.57 11.95
C LYS A 145 -19.85 -41.90 10.76
N ALA A 146 -21.13 -42.18 10.53
CA ALA A 146 -21.90 -41.61 9.42
C ALA A 146 -22.20 -40.10 9.58
N ASP A 147 -22.23 -39.57 10.81
CA ASP A 147 -22.32 -38.13 11.06
C ASP A 147 -21.00 -37.44 10.71
N TYR A 148 -19.88 -38.03 11.13
CA TYR A 148 -18.54 -37.50 10.83
C TYR A 148 -18.17 -37.65 9.36
N ASP A 149 -18.56 -38.73 8.67
CA ASP A 149 -18.39 -38.87 7.22
C ASP A 149 -19.04 -37.72 6.45
N MET A 150 -20.23 -37.30 6.87
CA MET A 150 -20.93 -36.15 6.27
C MET A 150 -20.23 -34.81 6.56
N LEU A 151 -19.70 -34.62 7.78
CA LEU A 151 -18.96 -33.40 8.12
C LEU A 151 -17.62 -33.32 7.37
N ILE A 152 -16.95 -34.46 7.20
CA ILE A 152 -15.75 -34.60 6.36
C ILE A 152 -16.06 -34.20 4.92
N GLU A 153 -17.11 -34.78 4.33
CA GLU A 153 -17.55 -34.46 2.97
C GLU A 153 -17.93 -32.98 2.83
N ALA A 154 -18.61 -32.39 3.81
CA ALA A 154 -18.95 -30.97 3.82
C ALA A 154 -17.70 -30.09 3.87
N SER A 155 -16.73 -30.39 4.74
CA SER A 155 -15.47 -29.64 4.83
C SER A 155 -14.63 -29.78 3.56
N GLU A 156 -14.57 -30.97 2.95
CA GLU A 156 -13.87 -31.18 1.68
C GLU A 156 -14.50 -30.34 0.55
N ASN A 157 -15.83 -30.34 0.43
CA ASN A 157 -16.54 -29.50 -0.55
C ASN A 157 -16.34 -28.00 -0.30
N ASN A 158 -16.32 -27.57 0.97
CA ASN A 158 -16.07 -26.16 1.31
C ASN A 158 -14.64 -25.74 0.94
N ILE A 159 -13.65 -26.60 1.18
CA ILE A 159 -12.25 -26.35 0.77
C ILE A 159 -12.18 -26.18 -0.74
N GLU A 160 -12.76 -27.10 -1.52
CA GLU A 160 -12.77 -27.01 -2.99
C GLU A 160 -13.43 -25.71 -3.46
N ALA A 161 -14.59 -25.36 -2.89
CA ALA A 161 -15.29 -24.11 -3.23
C ALA A 161 -14.47 -22.86 -2.90
N TYR A 162 -13.80 -22.82 -1.74
CA TYR A 162 -12.94 -21.69 -1.36
C TYR A 162 -11.66 -21.62 -2.20
N GLU A 163 -11.07 -22.75 -2.60
CA GLU A 163 -9.93 -22.79 -3.52
C GLU A 163 -10.30 -22.25 -4.91
N GLU A 164 -11.49 -22.60 -5.42
CA GLU A 164 -12.01 -22.01 -6.66
C GLU A 164 -12.23 -20.50 -6.55
N GLU A 165 -12.79 -20.02 -5.44
CA GLU A 165 -12.99 -18.59 -5.20
C GLU A 165 -11.64 -17.86 -5.10
N LYS A 166 -10.67 -18.45 -4.38
CA LYS A 166 -9.31 -17.92 -4.24
C LYS A 166 -8.65 -17.74 -5.60
N ALA A 167 -8.74 -18.74 -6.49
CA ALA A 167 -8.20 -18.67 -7.84
C ALA A 167 -8.87 -17.57 -8.70
N ARG A 168 -10.19 -17.36 -8.54
CA ARG A 168 -10.91 -16.25 -9.19
C ARG A 168 -10.44 -14.89 -8.68
N THR A 169 -10.33 -14.72 -7.36
CA THR A 169 -9.80 -13.50 -6.74
C THR A 169 -8.40 -13.18 -7.24
N MET A 170 -7.53 -14.19 -7.38
CA MET A 170 -6.18 -14.00 -7.96
C MET A 170 -6.22 -13.59 -9.43
N THR A 171 -7.13 -14.15 -10.21
CA THR A 171 -7.32 -13.73 -11.61
C THR A 171 -7.79 -12.28 -11.69
N GLN A 172 -8.74 -11.86 -10.84
CA GLN A 172 -9.22 -10.48 -10.78
C GLN A 172 -8.10 -9.52 -10.34
N MET A 173 -7.33 -9.89 -9.32
CA MET A 173 -6.22 -9.09 -8.83
C MET A 173 -5.11 -8.93 -9.86
N SER A 174 -4.76 -10.01 -10.56
CA SER A 174 -3.83 -9.96 -11.70
C SER A 174 -4.35 -9.02 -12.80
N GLN A 175 -5.65 -9.09 -13.15
CA GLN A 175 -6.25 -8.16 -14.12
C GLN A 175 -6.17 -6.70 -13.67
N ALA A 176 -6.45 -6.43 -12.39
CA ALA A 176 -6.36 -5.09 -11.82
C ALA A 176 -4.91 -4.56 -11.86
N LEU A 177 -3.95 -5.37 -11.41
CA LEU A 177 -2.52 -5.04 -11.44
C LEU A 177 -2.03 -4.78 -12.88
N ASN A 178 -2.43 -5.63 -13.83
CA ASN A 178 -2.10 -5.46 -15.24
C ASN A 178 -2.64 -4.15 -15.82
N ALA A 179 -3.84 -3.74 -15.43
CA ALA A 179 -4.45 -2.48 -15.88
C ALA A 179 -3.70 -1.23 -15.39
N ILE A 180 -3.01 -1.33 -14.24
CA ILE A 180 -2.12 -0.27 -13.76
C ILE A 180 -0.67 -0.44 -14.22
N GLY A 181 -0.38 -1.41 -15.10
CA GLY A 181 0.93 -1.61 -15.71
C GLY A 181 1.89 -2.50 -14.93
N VAL A 182 1.37 -3.29 -13.98
CA VAL A 182 2.12 -4.32 -13.25
C VAL A 182 1.86 -5.66 -13.93
N ASP A 183 2.78 -6.07 -14.80
CA ASP A 183 2.66 -7.28 -15.64
C ASP A 183 2.94 -8.55 -14.80
N LEU A 184 1.88 -9.15 -14.28
CA LEU A 184 1.92 -10.39 -13.50
C LEU A 184 0.78 -11.30 -13.96
N ASP A 185 1.12 -12.54 -14.31
CA ASP A 185 0.10 -13.59 -14.48
C ASP A 185 -0.40 -14.10 -13.11
N SER A 186 -1.48 -14.89 -13.11
CA SER A 186 -2.10 -15.41 -11.89
C SER A 186 -1.15 -16.28 -11.06
N ASP A 187 -0.29 -17.06 -11.70
CA ASP A 187 0.58 -18.03 -11.05
C ASP A 187 1.78 -17.30 -10.42
N GLN A 188 2.31 -16.29 -11.11
CA GLN A 188 3.32 -15.37 -10.59
C GLN A 188 2.80 -14.57 -9.40
N LEU A 189 1.56 -14.09 -9.48
CA LEU A 189 0.91 -13.39 -8.38
C LEU A 189 0.67 -14.33 -7.20
N GLU A 190 0.26 -15.58 -7.42
CA GLU A 190 0.10 -16.57 -6.34
C GLU A 190 1.41 -16.91 -5.65
N ALA A 191 2.47 -17.14 -6.41
CA ALA A 191 3.80 -17.31 -5.84
C ALA A 191 4.20 -16.09 -5.00
N MET A 192 3.90 -14.87 -5.45
CA MET A 192 4.19 -13.65 -4.71
C MET A 192 3.36 -13.50 -3.44
N MET A 193 2.04 -13.69 -3.51
CA MET A 193 1.11 -13.56 -2.38
C MET A 193 1.28 -14.64 -1.31
N SER A 194 1.88 -15.77 -1.69
CA SER A 194 2.30 -16.82 -0.74
C SER A 194 3.47 -16.41 0.14
N SER A 195 4.21 -15.37 -0.24
CA SER A 195 5.28 -14.78 0.57
C SER A 195 4.72 -13.85 1.64
N VAL A 196 5.42 -13.77 2.78
CA VAL A 196 5.10 -12.85 3.89
C VAL A 196 5.16 -11.38 3.47
N VAL A 197 5.96 -11.06 2.46
CA VAL A 197 6.12 -9.70 1.91
C VAL A 197 5.29 -9.47 0.64
N GLY A 198 4.46 -10.44 0.23
CA GLY A 198 3.67 -10.34 -1.00
C GLY A 198 2.72 -9.14 -0.98
N ASP A 199 2.10 -8.90 0.18
CA ASP A 199 1.15 -7.79 0.38
C ASP A 199 1.84 -6.43 0.24
N ASP A 200 3.07 -6.31 0.76
CA ASP A 200 3.87 -5.09 0.68
C ASP A 200 4.26 -4.80 -0.76
N ILE A 201 4.72 -5.80 -1.52
CA ILE A 201 5.11 -5.65 -2.92
C ILE A 201 3.93 -5.19 -3.79
N VAL A 202 2.74 -5.77 -3.57
CA VAL A 202 1.52 -5.35 -4.26
C VAL A 202 1.18 -3.90 -3.90
N SER A 203 1.17 -3.56 -2.61
CA SER A 203 0.90 -2.20 -2.14
C SER A 203 1.85 -1.17 -2.76
N MET A 204 3.16 -1.45 -2.70
CA MET A 204 4.19 -0.60 -3.28
C MET A 204 4.00 -0.39 -4.79
N SER A 205 3.59 -1.44 -5.50
CA SER A 205 3.35 -1.38 -6.95
C SER A 205 2.17 -0.48 -7.31
N VAL A 206 1.12 -0.46 -6.47
CA VAL A 206 -0.02 0.45 -6.62
C VAL A 206 0.41 1.89 -6.38
N VAL A 207 1.03 2.15 -5.23
CA VAL A 207 1.50 3.50 -4.83
C VAL A 207 2.47 4.06 -5.86
N PHE A 208 3.43 3.26 -6.34
CA PHE A 208 4.37 3.68 -7.38
C PHE A 208 3.66 4.15 -8.66
N ASN A 209 2.66 3.41 -9.12
CA ASN A 209 1.90 3.77 -10.32
C ASN A 209 1.03 5.01 -10.10
N ALA A 210 0.45 5.17 -8.91
CA ALA A 210 -0.27 6.37 -8.53
C ALA A 210 0.63 7.61 -8.51
N ILE A 211 1.82 7.50 -7.94
CA ILE A 211 2.85 8.56 -7.93
C ILE A 211 3.25 8.95 -9.35
N LYS A 212 3.42 7.98 -10.25
CA LYS A 212 3.74 8.23 -11.67
C LYS A 212 2.64 9.04 -12.37
N ASP A 213 1.38 8.71 -12.12
CA ASP A 213 0.24 9.45 -12.68
C ASP A 213 0.16 10.86 -12.09
N MET A 214 0.34 10.99 -10.77
CA MET A 214 0.36 12.30 -10.11
C MET A 214 1.50 13.19 -10.63
N THR A 215 2.69 12.63 -10.82
CA THR A 215 3.84 13.36 -11.38
C THR A 215 3.53 13.87 -12.79
N THR A 216 2.83 13.07 -13.60
CA THR A 216 2.39 13.47 -14.95
C THR A 216 1.37 14.61 -14.89
N GLN A 217 0.38 14.51 -13.99
CA GLN A 217 -0.62 15.57 -13.78
C GLN A 217 0.03 16.88 -13.30
N LEU A 218 1.00 16.82 -12.38
CA LEU A 218 1.75 17.99 -11.91
C LEU A 218 2.56 18.65 -13.03
N ALA A 219 3.12 17.86 -13.95
CA ALA A 219 3.81 18.38 -15.13
C ALA A 219 2.85 19.12 -16.07
N GLU A 220 1.65 18.56 -16.31
CA GLU A 220 0.59 19.21 -17.10
C GLU A 220 0.09 20.50 -16.45
N LEU A 221 -0.11 20.51 -15.12
CA LEU A 221 -0.50 21.70 -14.35
C LEU A 221 0.57 22.79 -14.44
N THR A 222 1.85 22.42 -14.37
CA THR A 222 2.98 23.34 -14.55
C THR A 222 2.96 23.97 -15.94
N GLN A 223 2.79 23.17 -16.99
CA GLN A 223 2.74 23.65 -18.37
C GLN A 223 1.52 24.53 -18.64
N SER A 224 0.34 24.14 -18.15
CA SER A 224 -0.91 24.87 -18.37
C SER A 224 -0.96 26.22 -17.65
N SER A 225 -0.18 26.38 -16.56
CA SER A 225 -0.03 27.67 -15.86
C SER A 225 0.74 28.73 -16.65
N GLY A 226 1.27 28.39 -17.83
CA GLY A 226 2.18 29.26 -18.59
C GLY A 226 3.52 29.46 -17.89
N GLU A 227 3.91 28.51 -17.03
CA GLU A 227 5.08 28.57 -16.17
C GLU A 227 5.08 29.80 -15.23
N ASP A 228 3.90 30.19 -14.71
CA ASP A 228 3.89 31.15 -13.61
C ASP A 228 4.73 30.62 -12.46
N LEU A 229 5.76 31.39 -12.08
CA LEU A 229 6.82 30.93 -11.19
C LEU A 229 6.30 30.52 -9.80
N ALA A 230 5.19 31.08 -9.34
CA ALA A 230 4.57 30.68 -8.08
C ALA A 230 3.92 29.28 -8.17
N HIS A 231 3.17 29.02 -9.24
CA HIS A 231 2.56 27.71 -9.49
C HIS A 231 3.62 26.66 -9.82
N ALA A 232 4.62 27.00 -10.63
CA ALA A 232 5.74 26.13 -10.92
C ALA A 232 6.50 25.73 -9.64
N LYS A 233 6.81 26.70 -8.75
CA LYS A 233 7.42 26.39 -7.44
C LYS A 233 6.60 25.34 -6.70
N LYS A 234 5.28 25.55 -6.58
CA LYS A 234 4.37 24.63 -5.88
C LYS A 234 4.42 23.21 -6.46
N TYR A 235 4.23 23.06 -7.76
CA TYR A 235 4.16 21.74 -8.39
C TYR A 235 5.51 21.01 -8.42
N TYR A 236 6.63 21.71 -8.61
CA TYR A 236 7.95 21.08 -8.46
C TYR A 236 8.23 20.66 -7.03
N GLY A 237 7.78 21.43 -6.02
CA GLY A 237 7.88 21.04 -4.62
C GLY A 237 7.08 19.77 -4.32
N MET A 238 5.87 19.65 -4.88
CA MET A 238 5.07 18.43 -4.76
C MET A 238 5.77 17.20 -5.38
N VAL A 239 6.49 17.38 -6.50
CA VAL A 239 7.31 16.30 -7.08
C VAL A 239 8.42 15.85 -6.13
N VAL A 240 9.02 16.77 -5.34
CA VAL A 240 10.01 16.39 -4.30
C VAL A 240 9.36 15.49 -3.25
N VAL A 241 8.19 15.87 -2.75
CA VAL A 241 7.46 15.07 -1.75
C VAL A 241 7.08 13.69 -2.30
N LEU A 242 6.64 13.60 -3.56
CA LEU A 242 6.34 12.31 -4.21
C LEU A 242 7.56 11.37 -4.27
N HIS A 243 8.75 11.89 -4.58
CA HIS A 243 9.99 11.08 -4.53
C HIS A 243 10.32 10.65 -3.11
N ARG A 244 10.00 11.48 -2.12
CA ARG A 244 10.22 11.17 -0.71
C ARG A 244 9.29 10.06 -0.22
N ILE A 245 8.01 10.07 -0.62
CA ILE A 245 7.08 8.94 -0.39
C ILE A 245 7.66 7.65 -0.96
N MET A 246 8.14 7.69 -2.20
CA MET A 246 8.71 6.51 -2.84
C MET A 246 9.97 6.00 -2.11
N ALA A 247 10.84 6.90 -1.67
CA ALA A 247 12.05 6.55 -0.92
C ALA A 247 11.71 5.95 0.45
N HIS A 248 10.80 6.57 1.19
CA HIS A 248 10.32 6.11 2.50
C HIS A 248 9.76 4.70 2.41
N MET A 249 8.82 4.49 1.50
CA MET A 249 8.19 3.19 1.26
C MET A 249 9.21 2.08 0.94
N GLN A 250 10.22 2.37 0.12
CA GLN A 250 11.28 1.41 -0.21
C GLN A 250 12.21 1.15 0.97
N ALA A 251 12.53 2.17 1.76
CA ALA A 251 13.36 2.03 2.96
C ALA A 251 12.65 1.19 4.03
N SER A 252 11.36 1.41 4.27
CA SER A 252 10.55 0.64 5.21
C SER A 252 10.49 -0.85 4.83
N PHE A 253 10.28 -1.16 3.55
CA PHE A 253 10.32 -2.55 3.06
C PHE A 253 11.67 -3.23 3.35
N ILE A 254 12.78 -2.52 3.10
CA ILE A 254 14.13 -3.05 3.36
C ILE A 254 14.31 -3.31 4.86
N ALA A 255 13.90 -2.36 5.71
CA ALA A 255 13.97 -2.49 7.16
C ALA A 255 13.14 -3.68 7.66
N ASP A 256 11.92 -3.88 7.16
CA ASP A 256 11.09 -5.03 7.58
C ASP A 256 11.73 -6.36 7.22
N VAL A 257 12.35 -6.48 6.05
CA VAL A 257 13.09 -7.69 5.67
C VAL A 257 14.28 -7.91 6.59
N ASP A 258 15.12 -6.89 6.79
CA ASP A 258 16.38 -6.99 7.52
C ASP A 258 16.17 -7.14 9.05
N GLU A 259 15.18 -6.45 9.61
CA GLU A 259 14.98 -6.33 11.06
C GLU A 259 13.86 -7.22 11.60
N THR A 260 12.91 -7.64 10.75
CA THR A 260 11.76 -8.45 11.18
C THR A 260 11.78 -9.85 10.59
N TYR A 261 11.86 -10.00 9.27
CA TYR A 261 11.65 -11.31 8.63
C TYR A 261 12.89 -12.21 8.68
N LEU A 262 14.05 -11.74 8.24
CA LEU A 262 15.30 -12.53 8.26
C LEU A 262 15.72 -12.96 9.68
N PRO A 263 15.59 -12.13 10.73
CA PRO A 263 15.87 -12.54 12.10
C PRO A 263 14.95 -13.66 12.59
N LYS A 264 13.65 -13.62 12.26
CA LYS A 264 12.69 -14.70 12.59
C LYS A 264 13.07 -16.01 11.92
N LEU A 265 13.45 -15.98 10.64
CA LEU A 265 13.91 -17.17 9.92
C LEU A 265 15.18 -17.76 10.53
N THR A 266 16.11 -16.89 10.93
CA THR A 266 17.32 -17.30 11.67
C THR A 266 16.96 -18.02 12.97
N GLN A 267 16.01 -17.47 13.75
CA GLN A 267 15.53 -18.10 14.98
C GLN A 267 14.92 -19.49 14.72
N TYR A 268 14.09 -19.64 13.68
CA TYR A 268 13.51 -20.93 13.32
C TYR A 268 14.57 -21.95 12.89
N ARG A 269 15.59 -21.52 12.15
CA ARG A 269 16.73 -22.37 11.76
C ARG A 269 17.49 -22.86 12.98
N ASP A 270 17.79 -21.96 13.92
CA ASP A 270 18.54 -22.30 15.12
C ASP A 270 17.74 -23.26 16.03
N ASN A 271 16.42 -23.08 16.15
CA ASN A 271 15.56 -24.02 16.86
C ASN A 271 15.56 -25.42 16.21
N ALA A 272 15.46 -25.48 14.88
CA ALA A 272 15.51 -26.75 14.14
C ALA A 272 16.87 -27.46 14.33
N GLN A 273 17.96 -26.69 14.38
CA GLN A 273 19.29 -27.20 14.67
C GLN A 273 19.40 -27.76 16.09
N SER A 274 18.87 -27.05 17.10
CA SER A 274 18.81 -27.56 18.48
C SER A 274 18.01 -28.86 18.59
N ASN A 275 16.88 -28.97 17.88
CA ASN A 275 16.09 -30.21 17.84
C ASN A 275 16.88 -31.40 17.26
N ILE A 276 17.73 -31.14 16.26
CA ILE A 276 18.62 -32.17 15.68
C ILE A 276 19.66 -32.62 16.70
N GLU A 277 20.26 -31.69 17.43
CA GLU A 277 21.25 -31.97 18.47
C GLU A 277 20.63 -32.78 19.61
N GLU A 278 19.49 -32.33 20.14
CA GLU A 278 18.74 -33.06 21.17
C GLU A 278 18.33 -34.48 20.71
N SER A 279 17.89 -34.61 19.45
CA SER A 279 17.53 -35.93 18.90
C SER A 279 18.73 -36.88 18.86
N ARG A 280 19.94 -36.37 18.56
CA ARG A 280 21.18 -37.18 18.58
C ARG A 280 21.60 -37.58 19.99
N ASP A 281 21.44 -36.68 20.95
CA ASP A 281 21.72 -36.98 22.36
C ASP A 281 20.76 -38.06 22.88
N LEU A 282 19.47 -37.94 22.59
CA LEU A 282 18.47 -38.95 22.96
C LEU A 282 18.71 -40.32 22.32
N ILE A 283 19.21 -40.37 21.07
CA ILE A 283 19.66 -41.64 20.46
C ILE A 283 20.79 -42.26 21.29
N SER A 284 21.77 -41.45 21.68
CA SER A 284 22.93 -41.88 22.47
C SER A 284 22.54 -42.38 23.87
N GLU A 285 21.45 -41.86 24.43
CA GLU A 285 20.86 -42.30 25.70
C GLU A 285 19.97 -43.55 25.60
N GLY A 286 19.81 -44.12 24.39
CA GLY A 286 19.01 -45.32 24.15
C GLY A 286 17.54 -45.06 23.82
N GLY A 287 17.22 -43.86 23.33
CA GLY A 287 15.90 -43.52 22.79
C GLY A 287 15.53 -44.31 21.53
N ASN A 288 14.29 -44.12 21.05
CA ASN A 288 13.82 -44.78 19.83
C ASN A 288 14.51 -44.20 18.59
N GLU A 289 15.54 -44.90 18.12
CA GLU A 289 16.41 -44.50 17.00
C GLU A 289 15.63 -44.14 15.74
N GLU A 290 14.71 -45.01 15.29
CA GLU A 290 13.92 -44.77 14.06
C GLU A 290 13.10 -43.47 14.13
N THR A 291 12.48 -43.19 15.27
CA THR A 291 11.69 -41.96 15.45
C THR A 291 12.58 -40.72 15.46
N LEU A 292 13.70 -40.79 16.17
CA LEU A 292 14.63 -39.66 16.30
C LEU A 292 15.38 -39.37 15.00
N GLU A 293 15.70 -40.40 14.20
CA GLU A 293 16.23 -40.23 12.85
C GLU A 293 15.23 -39.54 11.92
N ASN A 294 13.95 -39.92 11.96
CA ASN A 294 12.89 -39.25 11.20
C ASN A 294 12.72 -37.77 11.62
N ASN A 295 12.85 -37.48 12.91
CA ASN A 295 12.83 -36.09 13.41
C ASN A 295 14.04 -35.29 12.90
N ILE A 296 15.23 -35.91 12.88
CA ILE A 296 16.43 -35.29 12.33
C ILE A 296 16.23 -34.95 10.85
N GLU A 297 15.74 -35.89 10.04
CA GLU A 297 15.50 -35.66 8.61
C GLU A 297 14.42 -34.59 8.37
N SER A 298 13.38 -34.56 9.19
CA SER A 298 12.34 -33.53 9.13
C SER A 298 12.91 -32.14 9.42
N ASN A 299 13.70 -31.99 10.49
CA ASN A 299 14.33 -30.70 10.82
C ASN A 299 15.37 -30.27 9.76
N LYS A 300 16.11 -31.21 9.15
CA LYS A 300 16.98 -30.91 8.01
C LYS A 300 16.21 -30.39 6.80
N LEU A 301 15.03 -30.96 6.52
CA LEU A 301 14.15 -30.44 5.46
C LEU A 301 13.66 -29.03 5.80
N THR A 302 13.23 -28.80 7.04
CA THR A 302 12.83 -27.47 7.52
C THR A 302 13.95 -26.44 7.33
N ILE A 303 15.19 -26.77 7.71
CA ILE A 303 16.35 -25.89 7.50
C ILE A 303 16.51 -25.53 6.01
N ARG A 304 16.44 -26.51 5.10
CA ARG A 304 16.54 -26.24 3.65
C ARG A 304 15.43 -25.31 3.14
N VAL A 305 14.20 -25.48 3.64
CA VAL A 305 13.08 -24.60 3.25
C VAL A 305 13.30 -23.18 3.77
N ILE A 306 13.76 -23.03 5.02
CA ILE A 306 14.09 -21.74 5.61
C ILE A 306 15.19 -21.03 4.81
N GLU A 307 16.25 -21.75 4.43
CA GLU A 307 17.35 -21.21 3.61
C GLU A 307 16.86 -20.72 2.24
N LEU A 308 16.08 -21.53 1.52
CA LEU A 308 15.50 -21.13 0.23
C LEU A 308 14.61 -19.89 0.34
N TYR A 309 13.86 -19.78 1.43
CA TYR A 309 12.98 -18.65 1.66
C TYR A 309 13.75 -17.38 2.05
N ALA A 310 14.82 -17.52 2.87
CA ALA A 310 15.73 -16.42 3.18
C ALA A 310 16.41 -15.88 1.92
N ASP A 311 16.94 -16.76 1.05
CA ASP A 311 17.55 -16.38 -0.23
C ASP A 311 16.56 -15.59 -1.13
N MET A 312 15.28 -15.99 -1.13
CA MET A 312 14.24 -15.28 -1.87
C MET A 312 13.98 -13.87 -1.32
N LEU A 313 13.86 -13.73 0.01
CA LEU A 313 13.66 -12.44 0.66
C LEU A 313 14.86 -11.50 0.46
N GLU A 314 16.08 -12.02 0.58
CA GLU A 314 17.31 -11.26 0.29
C GLU A 314 17.33 -10.78 -1.16
N GLY A 315 16.99 -11.65 -2.12
CA GLY A 315 16.89 -11.28 -3.52
C GLY A 315 15.82 -10.22 -3.82
N GLN A 316 14.72 -10.20 -3.07
CA GLN A 316 13.70 -9.15 -3.17
C GLN A 316 14.18 -7.84 -2.53
N ARG A 317 14.77 -7.90 -1.32
CA ARG A 317 15.39 -6.76 -0.64
C ARG A 317 16.43 -6.08 -1.52
N ASP A 318 17.33 -6.84 -2.13
CA ASP A 318 18.41 -6.30 -2.96
C ASP A 318 17.89 -5.54 -4.19
N LYS A 319 16.79 -6.04 -4.80
CA LYS A 319 16.14 -5.33 -5.92
C LYS A 319 15.52 -4.01 -5.46
N VAL A 320 14.85 -4.02 -4.31
CA VAL A 320 14.24 -2.80 -3.74
C VAL A 320 15.32 -1.82 -3.30
N ALA A 321 16.43 -2.29 -2.72
CA ALA A 321 17.59 -1.47 -2.36
C ALA A 321 18.22 -0.80 -3.59
N ALA A 322 18.39 -1.53 -4.70
CA ALA A 322 18.88 -0.94 -5.94
C ALA A 322 17.91 0.12 -6.51
N ALA A 323 16.60 -0.12 -6.42
CA ALA A 323 15.59 0.87 -6.79
C ALA A 323 15.62 2.10 -5.87
N HIS A 324 15.78 1.89 -4.56
CA HIS A 324 15.90 2.96 -3.57
C HIS A 324 17.10 3.87 -3.84
N GLU A 325 18.26 3.32 -4.21
CA GLU A 325 19.41 4.13 -4.61
C GLU A 325 19.14 4.99 -5.85
N VAL A 326 18.29 4.54 -6.76
CA VAL A 326 17.83 5.34 -7.91
C VAL A 326 16.89 6.44 -7.42
N THR A 327 15.86 6.09 -6.65
CA THR A 327 14.87 7.03 -6.10
C THR A 327 15.53 8.16 -5.31
N VAL A 328 16.50 7.85 -4.44
CA VAL A 328 17.23 8.86 -3.66
C VAL A 328 18.05 9.80 -4.55
N ARG A 329 18.60 9.32 -5.67
CA ARG A 329 19.30 10.18 -6.63
C ARG A 329 18.33 11.09 -7.38
N GLU A 330 17.20 10.56 -7.85
CA GLU A 330 16.17 11.35 -8.52
C GLU A 330 15.54 12.38 -7.57
N MET A 331 15.34 12.03 -6.30
CA MET A 331 14.88 12.94 -5.26
C MET A 331 15.82 14.15 -5.11
N LYS A 332 17.15 13.93 -5.15
CA LYS A 332 18.14 15.03 -5.10
C LYS A 332 18.08 15.93 -6.34
N VAL A 333 17.79 15.36 -7.51
CA VAL A 333 17.61 16.13 -8.76
C VAL A 333 16.33 16.95 -8.69
N ALA A 334 15.24 16.36 -8.18
CA ALA A 334 13.98 17.04 -7.96
C ALA A 334 14.14 18.21 -6.96
N ASP A 335 14.81 17.98 -5.83
CA ASP A 335 15.12 19.01 -4.83
C ASP A 335 15.95 20.16 -5.43
N ASN A 336 17.00 19.85 -6.20
CA ASN A 336 17.79 20.88 -6.87
C ASN A 336 16.96 21.71 -7.87
N THR A 337 16.09 21.03 -8.62
CA THR A 337 15.19 21.69 -9.58
C THR A 337 14.21 22.60 -8.86
N TYR A 338 13.58 22.10 -7.80
CA TYR A 338 12.69 22.85 -6.93
C TYR A 338 13.38 24.10 -6.35
N ARG A 339 14.57 23.96 -5.79
CA ARG A 339 15.38 25.09 -5.27
C ARG A 339 15.70 26.12 -6.36
N THR A 340 16.00 25.68 -7.58
CA THR A 340 16.28 26.56 -8.72
C THR A 340 15.06 27.38 -9.11
N VAL A 341 13.89 26.75 -9.18
CA VAL A 341 12.61 27.42 -9.48
C VAL A 341 12.21 28.35 -8.32
N SER A 342 12.38 27.92 -7.07
CA SER A 342 12.10 28.70 -5.86
C SER A 342 12.96 29.97 -5.79
N LEU A 343 14.26 29.87 -6.09
CA LEU A 343 15.15 31.02 -6.18
C LEU A 343 14.72 32.00 -7.28
N SER A 344 14.42 31.47 -8.47
CA SER A 344 13.97 32.28 -9.62
C SER A 344 12.67 33.02 -9.29
N SER A 345 11.73 32.32 -8.64
CA SER A 345 10.47 32.89 -8.15
C SER A 345 10.68 34.01 -7.12
N SER A 346 11.63 33.81 -6.18
CA SER A 346 11.99 34.81 -5.17
C SER A 346 12.60 36.07 -5.80
N VAL A 347 13.52 35.91 -6.77
CA VAL A 347 14.13 37.05 -7.50
C VAL A 347 13.08 37.85 -8.26
N VAL A 348 12.18 37.18 -8.98
CA VAL A 348 11.10 37.86 -9.73
C VAL A 348 10.15 38.59 -8.79
N SER A 349 9.83 38.00 -7.64
CA SER A 349 9.00 38.63 -6.62
C SER A 349 9.65 39.91 -6.07
N MET A 350 10.94 39.86 -5.75
CA MET A 350 11.71 41.03 -5.31
C MET A 350 11.77 42.15 -6.37
N ILE A 351 11.94 41.81 -7.65
CA ILE A 351 11.92 42.79 -8.75
C ILE A 351 10.54 43.47 -8.84
N ARG A 352 9.45 42.70 -8.75
CA ARG A 352 8.08 43.23 -8.77
C ARG A 352 7.80 44.14 -7.59
N GLU A 353 8.25 43.76 -6.38
CA GLU A 353 8.11 44.58 -5.17
C GLU A 353 8.91 45.89 -5.27
N GLY A 354 10.14 45.83 -5.79
CA GLY A 354 10.96 47.01 -6.03
C GLY A 354 10.32 47.98 -7.05
N ALA A 355 9.77 47.46 -8.15
CA ALA A 355 9.06 48.26 -9.15
C ALA A 355 7.81 48.94 -8.54
N ASN A 356 7.00 48.20 -7.80
CA ASN A 356 5.82 48.74 -7.11
C ASN A 356 6.19 49.84 -6.09
N THR A 357 7.26 49.62 -5.32
CA THR A 357 7.75 50.59 -4.34
C THR A 357 8.23 51.87 -5.03
N PHE A 358 8.90 51.74 -6.18
CA PHE A 358 9.34 52.87 -6.99
C PHE A 358 8.15 53.66 -7.57
N ASP A 359 7.14 52.99 -8.09
CA ASP A 359 5.91 53.62 -8.59
C ASP A 359 5.17 54.38 -7.47
N GLN A 360 5.10 53.79 -6.27
CA GLN A 360 4.53 54.44 -5.09
C GLN A 360 5.33 55.68 -4.67
N LEU A 361 6.66 55.63 -4.69
CA LEU A 361 7.51 56.79 -4.41
C LEU A 361 7.34 57.92 -5.43
N ILE A 362 7.19 57.59 -6.73
CA ILE A 362 6.85 58.58 -7.76
C ILE A 362 5.51 59.23 -7.46
N SER A 363 4.52 58.46 -7.01
CA SER A 363 3.18 58.99 -6.68
C SER A 363 3.13 59.84 -5.40
N LEU A 364 4.15 59.74 -4.53
CA LEU A 364 4.28 60.49 -3.27
C LEU A 364 4.98 61.85 -3.42
N GLN A 365 5.66 62.10 -4.55
CA GLN A 365 6.13 63.44 -4.85
C GLN A 365 4.91 64.33 -5.16
N MET A 366 4.83 65.50 -4.51
CA MET A 366 3.75 66.47 -4.75
C MET A 366 3.56 66.68 -6.25
N PRO A 367 2.32 66.70 -6.79
CA PRO A 367 2.12 67.21 -8.13
C PRO A 367 2.64 68.64 -8.12
N ASP A 368 3.65 68.94 -8.95
CA ASP A 368 4.18 70.28 -9.05
C ASP A 368 3.03 71.27 -9.22
N ILE A 369 2.97 72.28 -8.34
CA ILE A 369 2.09 73.42 -8.52
C ILE A 369 2.51 74.02 -9.85
N ARG A 370 1.72 73.82 -10.90
CA ARG A 370 1.90 74.51 -12.18
C ARG A 370 1.82 76.01 -11.91
N GLU A 371 2.96 76.67 -11.83
CA GLU A 371 3.04 78.03 -12.33
C GLU A 371 3.22 77.95 -13.85
N PHE A 372 2.13 78.29 -14.53
CA PHE A 372 2.01 78.61 -15.95
C PHE A 372 3.33 79.19 -16.50
N GLN A 373 3.98 78.64 -17.54
CA GLN A 373 3.65 78.84 -18.97
C GLN A 373 4.16 77.73 -19.91
N ASN A 374 3.47 77.63 -21.05
CA ASN A 374 3.62 76.71 -22.19
C ASN A 374 4.97 76.91 -22.92
N GLU A 375 5.79 75.87 -23.11
CA GLU A 375 6.69 75.63 -24.28
C GLU A 375 7.69 74.47 -24.00
N GLU A 376 8.17 74.31 -22.76
CA GLU A 376 9.20 73.31 -22.38
C GLU A 376 8.65 71.85 -22.32
N VAL A 377 7.35 71.70 -22.10
CA VAL A 377 6.62 70.40 -22.15
C VAL A 377 6.68 69.76 -23.55
N ARG A 378 6.84 70.54 -24.62
CA ARG A 378 6.99 70.00 -25.98
C ARG A 378 8.32 69.28 -26.18
N GLU A 379 9.35 69.65 -25.43
CA GLU A 379 10.68 69.05 -25.55
C GLU A 379 10.76 67.71 -24.79
N GLU A 380 10.08 67.61 -23.65
CA GLU A 380 9.90 66.34 -22.92
C GLU A 380 9.04 65.32 -23.66
N PHE A 381 8.00 65.76 -24.39
CA PHE A 381 7.22 64.86 -25.26
C PHE A 381 8.10 64.22 -26.36
N ARG A 382 9.15 64.92 -26.80
CA ARG A 382 10.09 64.42 -27.81
C ARG A 382 11.00 63.32 -27.25
N ASN A 383 11.48 63.47 -26.03
CA ASN A 383 12.32 62.46 -25.36
C ASN A 383 11.53 61.23 -24.91
N LEU A 384 10.26 61.40 -24.52
CA LEU A 384 9.34 60.30 -24.22
C LEU A 384 9.09 59.37 -25.42
N THR A 385 9.20 59.92 -26.64
CA THR A 385 9.06 59.16 -27.88
C THR A 385 10.29 58.27 -28.16
N GLU A 386 11.47 58.63 -27.65
CA GLU A 386 12.70 57.81 -27.78
C GLU A 386 12.76 56.65 -26.79
N ARG A 387 12.12 56.80 -25.62
CA ARG A 387 11.91 55.69 -24.65
C ARG A 387 10.78 54.73 -25.04
N LEU A 388 10.01 55.06 -26.08
CA LEU A 388 9.00 54.19 -26.70
C LEU A 388 9.56 53.32 -27.85
N ALA A 389 10.87 53.23 -28.02
CA ALA A 389 11.45 52.36 -29.04
C ALA A 389 12.29 51.23 -28.44
N LEU A 390 11.74 50.51 -27.44
CA LEU A 390 11.65 49.04 -27.38
C LEU A 390 10.84 48.58 -26.16
#